data_AF-A0A2D4XMT8-F1
#
_entry.id   AF-A0A2D4XMT8-F1
#
_cell.length_a   1.000
_cell.length_b   1.000
_cell.length_c   1.000
_cell.angle_alpha   90.00
_cell.angle_beta   90.00
_cell.angle_gamma   90.00
#
_symmetry.space_group_name_H-M   'P 1'
#
loop_
_entity.id
_entity.type
_entity.pdbx_description
1 polymer ?
#
loop_
_entity_poly.entity_id
_entity_poly.type
_entity_poly.pdbx_seq_one_letter_code
_entity_poly.pdbx_strand_id
1 'polypeptide(L)'
;MKKRIFISLLIISVLFVSCFEDADDNLQPASTIDIQNFIYRGLNYFYLYKADTPELANDAFANQDELNNFLNNYQTPETLFDYLLSSQDRFSNLYSDYTLIENALSGITLSNGMEFGLVYYPDNSGNVFGYVRYVLPNTDAQSQGLVRGDIFTTIDGQQLNENNYNDLLAPNSYTIGLATYDGTDFTLTGETALLNKTQYNENPVYKAETLTVNGNKIGYLMYNGFIKDYDTELNNAFAQFKADGVSSLVLDLRYNGGGSVETATDLASMITGQFNGQVFYKEFWNADRQPEYAENGVFDNTISNGSSISSLNLSQVYIITTRRSASASELVLNGLKPYIDAVQVGDTTTGKFQASFLLYDAPAPQFSRSEANPNHTYAMLPLVFKTANAAGNTDFTEGLFPQIPLQENYFNLGQLGDENEPLLAAALFEIAGRPMPSNKGVQYLKEFSDSNADSPIYGKMIGN
;
A
#
# COMPACT_ATOMS: atom_id res chain seq x y z
N MET A 1 24.88 -94.52 16.92
CA MET A 1 23.61 -94.48 16.15
C MET A 1 23.47 -93.12 15.46
N LYS A 2 23.24 -93.15 14.14
CA LYS A 2 22.58 -92.17 13.24
C LYS A 2 23.00 -90.67 13.17
N LYS A 3 23.64 -90.36 12.03
CA LYS A 3 23.35 -89.38 10.96
C LYS A 3 23.06 -87.86 11.23
N ARG A 4 23.88 -87.09 10.51
CA ARG A 4 23.76 -85.79 9.81
C ARG A 4 22.37 -85.36 9.19
N ILE A 5 22.15 -84.03 9.24
CA ILE A 5 21.53 -83.04 8.28
C ILE A 5 19.99 -83.02 8.05
N PHE A 6 19.35 -81.83 8.22
CA PHE A 6 18.54 -81.02 7.24
C PHE A 6 17.75 -79.91 8.00
N ILE A 7 18.03 -78.60 7.78
CA ILE A 7 17.33 -77.61 6.92
C ILE A 7 16.09 -76.93 7.54
N SER A 8 16.18 -75.59 7.60
CA SER A 8 15.19 -74.50 7.45
C SER A 8 13.72 -74.73 7.79
N LEU A 9 13.13 -73.83 8.60
CA LEU A 9 12.05 -72.97 8.10
C LEU A 9 11.80 -71.74 8.98
N LEU A 10 11.82 -70.60 8.29
CA LEU A 10 11.38 -69.26 8.65
C LEU A 10 9.93 -69.29 9.19
N ILE A 11 9.71 -68.84 10.43
CA ILE A 11 8.37 -68.49 10.94
C ILE A 11 8.42 -67.05 11.43
N ILE A 12 8.09 -66.16 10.50
CA ILE A 12 7.14 -65.05 10.64
C ILE A 12 7.00 -64.54 12.08
N SER A 13 7.84 -63.57 12.46
CA SER A 13 7.42 -62.56 13.42
C SER A 13 6.58 -61.55 12.67
N VAL A 14 5.26 -61.61 12.85
CA VAL A 14 4.37 -60.51 12.50
C VAL A 14 4.80 -59.31 13.33
N LEU A 15 5.58 -58.42 12.71
CA LEU A 15 5.74 -57.06 13.19
C LEU A 15 4.37 -56.41 13.03
N PHE A 16 3.71 -56.17 14.16
CA PHE A 16 2.68 -55.15 14.24
C PHE A 16 3.40 -53.81 13.98
N VAL A 17 3.51 -53.43 12.70
CA VAL A 17 3.67 -52.04 12.31
C VAL A 17 2.32 -51.40 12.63
N SER A 18 2.20 -50.87 13.85
CA SER A 18 1.27 -49.78 14.07
C SER A 18 1.87 -48.62 13.28
N CYS A 19 1.25 -48.28 12.15
CA CYS A 19 1.34 -46.91 11.68
C CYS A 19 0.76 -46.07 12.82
N PHE A 20 1.62 -45.31 13.50
CA PHE A 20 1.17 -44.07 14.09
C PHE A 20 0.78 -43.22 12.89
N GLU A 21 -0.51 -42.97 12.69
CA GLU A 21 -0.95 -41.80 11.95
C GLU A 21 -0.67 -40.63 12.89
N ASP A 22 0.46 -39.95 12.72
CA ASP A 22 0.65 -38.61 13.26
C ASP A 22 -0.10 -37.61 12.38
N ALA A 23 -0.55 -36.51 13.01
CA ALA A 23 -1.47 -35.54 12.43
C ALA A 23 -0.90 -34.73 11.24
N ASP A 24 0.28 -35.08 10.75
CA ASP A 24 0.90 -34.49 9.55
C ASP A 24 0.48 -35.18 8.24
N ASP A 25 -0.14 -36.37 8.29
CA ASP A 25 -0.48 -37.14 7.08
C ASP A 25 -1.89 -36.89 6.52
N ASN A 26 -2.69 -36.02 7.16
CA ASN A 26 -4.03 -35.65 6.66
C ASN A 26 -4.35 -34.18 6.99
N LEU A 27 -3.80 -33.24 6.22
CA LEU A 27 -4.29 -31.85 6.20
C LEU A 27 -5.79 -31.89 5.84
N GLN A 28 -6.64 -31.71 6.84
CA GLN A 28 -8.08 -31.53 6.63
C GLN A 28 -8.30 -30.05 6.31
N PRO A 29 -8.88 -29.69 5.15
CA PRO A 29 -9.19 -28.30 4.84
C PRO A 29 -10.02 -27.69 5.97
N ALA A 30 -9.66 -26.48 6.39
CA ALA A 30 -10.38 -25.79 7.45
C ALA A 30 -11.85 -25.59 7.03
N SER A 31 -12.76 -25.77 7.98
CA SER A 31 -14.18 -25.50 7.74
C SER A 31 -14.45 -24.00 7.73
N THR A 32 -15.60 -23.57 7.19
CA THR A 32 -16.01 -22.16 7.21
C THR A 32 -16.03 -21.58 8.64
N ILE A 33 -16.48 -22.39 9.61
CA ILE A 33 -16.56 -21.95 11.01
C ILE A 33 -15.18 -21.79 11.65
N ASP A 34 -14.17 -22.51 11.20
CA ASP A 34 -12.78 -22.35 11.70
C ASP A 34 -12.24 -20.97 11.26
N ILE A 35 -12.40 -20.62 9.99
CA ILE A 35 -11.98 -19.32 9.44
C ILE A 35 -12.79 -18.18 10.08
N GLN A 36 -14.09 -18.37 10.29
CA GLN A 36 -14.95 -17.39 10.97
C GLN A 36 -14.54 -17.19 12.44
N ASN A 37 -14.14 -18.25 13.14
CA ASN A 37 -13.58 -18.14 14.50
C ASN A 37 -12.28 -17.35 14.52
N PHE A 38 -11.38 -17.55 13.54
CA PHE A 38 -10.17 -16.74 13.37
C PHE A 38 -10.50 -15.25 13.21
N ILE A 39 -11.41 -14.92 12.27
CA ILE A 39 -11.86 -13.55 12.03
C ILE A 39 -12.37 -12.91 13.32
N TYR A 40 -13.27 -13.59 14.03
CA TYR A 40 -13.80 -13.13 15.29
C TYR A 40 -12.69 -12.87 16.31
N ARG A 41 -11.78 -13.84 16.50
CA ARG A 41 -10.71 -13.75 17.50
C ARG A 41 -9.79 -12.55 17.26
N GLY A 42 -9.33 -12.34 16.03
CA GLY A 42 -8.39 -11.24 15.78
C GLY A 42 -9.07 -9.87 15.73
N LEU A 43 -10.33 -9.77 15.25
CA LEU A 43 -11.09 -8.52 15.37
C LEU A 43 -11.42 -8.20 16.84
N ASN A 44 -11.86 -9.17 17.63
CA ASN A 44 -12.05 -8.99 19.06
C ASN A 44 -10.75 -8.57 19.76
N TYR A 45 -9.60 -9.10 19.35
CA TYR A 45 -8.33 -8.78 20.01
C TYR A 45 -7.79 -7.39 19.66
N PHE A 46 -7.66 -7.09 18.35
CA PHE A 46 -6.92 -5.93 17.87
C PHE A 46 -7.76 -4.80 17.32
N TYR A 47 -9.02 -5.04 16.92
CA TYR A 47 -9.75 -4.08 16.10
C TYR A 47 -9.89 -2.71 16.77
N LEU A 48 -9.46 -1.65 16.08
CA LEU A 48 -9.47 -0.27 16.56
C LEU A 48 -10.88 0.16 16.99
N TYR A 49 -11.88 -0.18 16.17
CA TYR A 49 -13.28 0.19 16.37
C TYR A 49 -14.11 -0.91 17.03
N LYS A 50 -13.46 -1.83 17.76
CA LYS A 50 -14.10 -2.92 18.50
C LYS A 50 -15.33 -2.45 19.31
N ALA A 51 -15.25 -1.27 19.92
CA ALA A 51 -16.33 -0.73 20.76
C ALA A 51 -17.62 -0.39 19.99
N ASP A 52 -17.56 -0.27 18.66
CA ASP A 52 -18.72 0.04 17.82
C ASP A 52 -19.56 -1.21 17.50
N THR A 53 -19.00 -2.41 17.71
CA THR A 53 -19.62 -3.70 17.36
C THR A 53 -19.87 -4.52 18.65
N PRO A 54 -21.11 -4.56 19.17
CA PRO A 54 -21.42 -5.26 20.43
C PRO A 54 -21.00 -6.73 20.45
N GLU A 55 -21.09 -7.41 19.30
CA GLU A 55 -20.70 -8.80 19.13
C GLU A 55 -19.20 -9.01 19.38
N LEU A 56 -18.37 -7.97 19.25
CA LEU A 56 -16.93 -8.03 19.56
C LEU A 56 -16.63 -7.74 21.03
N ALA A 57 -17.60 -7.51 21.91
CA ALA A 57 -17.32 -7.34 23.35
C ALA A 57 -16.68 -8.62 23.95
N ASN A 58 -15.84 -8.47 24.97
CA ASN A 58 -15.14 -9.61 25.60
C ASN A 58 -16.08 -10.63 26.25
N ASP A 59 -17.30 -10.21 26.56
CA ASP A 59 -18.37 -10.99 27.18
C ASP A 59 -19.61 -11.12 26.25
N ALA A 60 -19.46 -10.86 24.95
CA ALA A 60 -20.55 -10.93 23.98
C ALA A 60 -21.23 -12.32 23.91
N PHE A 61 -20.47 -13.39 24.19
CA PHE A 61 -20.94 -14.77 24.21
C PHE A 61 -20.52 -15.46 25.50
N ALA A 62 -21.42 -16.23 26.13
CA ALA A 62 -21.12 -16.87 27.40
C ALA A 62 -20.19 -18.10 27.26
N ASN A 63 -20.17 -18.71 26.07
CA ASN A 63 -19.41 -19.91 25.76
C ASN A 63 -19.20 -20.09 24.25
N GLN A 64 -18.37 -21.06 23.88
CA GLN A 64 -18.05 -21.35 22.48
C GLN A 64 -19.25 -21.81 21.64
N ASP A 65 -20.24 -22.48 22.24
CA ASP A 65 -21.43 -22.95 21.51
C ASP A 65 -22.30 -21.75 21.07
N GLU A 66 -22.46 -20.75 21.94
CA GLU A 66 -23.15 -19.50 21.58
C GLU A 66 -22.43 -18.73 20.48
N LEU A 67 -21.10 -18.60 20.58
CA LEU A 67 -20.29 -18.00 19.52
C LEU A 67 -20.46 -18.78 18.20
N ASN A 68 -20.33 -20.11 18.23
CA ASN A 68 -20.50 -20.94 17.04
C ASN A 68 -21.89 -20.80 16.42
N ASN A 69 -22.95 -20.69 17.23
CA ASN A 69 -24.31 -20.42 16.73
C ASN A 69 -24.41 -19.07 16.03
N PHE A 70 -23.73 -18.04 16.53
CA PHE A 70 -23.64 -16.75 15.85
C PHE A 70 -22.90 -16.84 14.52
N LEU A 71 -21.70 -17.43 14.51
CA LEU A 71 -20.84 -17.55 13.32
C LEU A 71 -21.53 -18.33 12.19
N ASN A 72 -22.25 -19.41 12.53
CA ASN A 72 -23.00 -20.23 11.57
C ASN A 72 -24.14 -19.50 10.84
N ASN A 73 -24.51 -18.27 11.25
CA ASN A 73 -25.51 -17.47 10.53
C ASN A 73 -24.95 -16.83 9.25
N TYR A 74 -23.64 -16.85 9.05
CA TYR A 74 -22.97 -16.23 7.90
C TYR A 74 -22.55 -17.27 6.88
N GLN A 75 -22.89 -17.03 5.62
CA GLN A 75 -22.64 -17.99 4.53
C GLN A 75 -21.15 -18.11 4.19
N THR A 76 -20.40 -17.01 4.27
CA THR A 76 -18.97 -16.98 3.97
C THR A 76 -18.17 -16.22 5.04
N PRO A 77 -16.85 -16.44 5.14
CA PRO A 77 -15.98 -15.65 6.01
C PRO A 77 -16.04 -14.14 5.73
N GLU A 78 -16.11 -13.74 4.46
CA GLU A 78 -16.19 -12.33 4.03
C GLU A 78 -17.45 -11.66 4.57
N THR A 79 -18.61 -12.33 4.47
CA THR A 79 -19.88 -11.76 4.97
C THR A 79 -19.88 -11.55 6.49
N LEU A 80 -19.16 -12.39 7.25
CA LEU A 80 -18.95 -12.19 8.68
C LEU A 80 -18.00 -11.03 8.92
N PHE A 81 -16.87 -11.00 8.22
CA PHE A 81 -15.87 -9.95 8.36
C PHE A 81 -16.50 -8.57 8.15
N ASP A 82 -17.19 -8.37 7.03
CA ASP A 82 -17.88 -7.11 6.70
C ASP A 82 -18.93 -6.72 7.74
N TYR A 83 -19.64 -7.69 8.31
CA TYR A 83 -20.63 -7.43 9.36
C TYR A 83 -19.98 -6.93 10.67
N LEU A 84 -18.82 -7.48 11.03
CA LEU A 84 -18.15 -7.15 12.29
C LEU A 84 -17.43 -5.79 12.26
N LEU A 85 -17.15 -5.26 11.06
CA LEU A 85 -16.51 -3.95 10.92
C LEU A 85 -17.47 -2.80 11.25
N SER A 86 -16.93 -1.74 11.84
CA SER A 86 -17.65 -0.49 12.05
C SER A 86 -17.94 0.18 10.70
N SER A 87 -19.08 0.85 10.59
CA SER A 87 -19.47 1.60 9.38
C SER A 87 -18.49 2.72 8.97
N GLN A 88 -17.63 3.16 9.88
CA GLN A 88 -16.58 4.15 9.60
C GLN A 88 -15.27 3.53 9.09
N ASP A 89 -15.14 2.20 9.14
CA ASP A 89 -13.98 1.50 8.64
C ASP A 89 -14.02 1.36 7.12
N ARG A 90 -13.07 2.03 6.48
CA ARG A 90 -12.90 2.02 5.03
C ARG A 90 -11.70 1.17 4.58
N PHE A 91 -10.96 0.57 5.52
CA PHE A 91 -9.58 0.16 5.30
C PHE A 91 -9.19 -1.22 5.83
N SER A 92 -9.99 -1.86 6.68
CA SER A 92 -9.74 -3.27 7.04
C SER A 92 -10.04 -4.19 5.87
N ASN A 93 -9.23 -5.24 5.68
CA ASN A 93 -9.42 -6.23 4.60
C ASN A 93 -9.23 -7.66 5.09
N LEU A 94 -9.93 -8.58 4.41
CA LEU A 94 -9.74 -10.02 4.51
C LEU A 94 -9.16 -10.52 3.19
N TYR A 95 -8.16 -11.40 3.27
CA TYR A 95 -7.56 -12.06 2.12
C TYR A 95 -7.76 -13.56 2.29
N SER A 96 -8.29 -14.22 1.26
CA SER A 96 -8.41 -15.68 1.22
C SER A 96 -7.07 -16.38 1.00
N ASP A 97 -6.08 -15.65 0.48
CA ASP A 97 -4.71 -16.09 0.26
C ASP A 97 -3.71 -15.05 0.75
N TYR A 98 -3.05 -15.33 1.88
CA TYR A 98 -2.06 -14.45 2.49
C TYR A 98 -0.84 -14.22 1.58
N THR A 99 -0.56 -15.08 0.59
CA THR A 99 0.60 -14.90 -0.29
C THR A 99 0.47 -13.64 -1.15
N LEU A 100 -0.76 -13.20 -1.42
CA LEU A 100 -1.02 -11.96 -2.15
C LEU A 100 -0.54 -10.74 -1.38
N ILE A 101 -0.88 -10.66 -0.09
CA ILE A 101 -0.47 -9.53 0.77
C ILE A 101 1.01 -9.64 1.14
N GLU A 102 1.55 -10.83 1.39
CA GLU A 102 2.99 -11.04 1.63
C GLU A 102 3.84 -10.57 0.45
N ASN A 103 3.48 -10.98 -0.77
CA ASN A 103 4.17 -10.55 -1.98
C ASN A 103 4.11 -9.02 -2.15
N ALA A 104 2.92 -8.43 -1.98
CA ALA A 104 2.74 -6.99 -2.10
C ALA A 104 3.58 -6.22 -1.05
N LEU A 105 3.66 -6.71 0.19
CA LEU A 105 4.49 -6.12 1.26
C LEU A 105 5.99 -6.21 0.98
N SER A 106 6.43 -7.12 0.12
CA SER A 106 7.80 -7.22 -0.38
C SER A 106 8.01 -6.56 -1.75
N GLY A 107 7.04 -5.78 -2.25
CA GLY A 107 7.13 -5.09 -3.54
C GLY A 107 6.93 -5.98 -4.76
N ILE A 108 6.49 -7.23 -4.56
CA ILE A 108 6.27 -8.20 -5.62
C ILE A 108 4.81 -8.11 -6.10
N THR A 109 4.63 -7.74 -7.36
CA THR A 109 3.31 -7.67 -8.00
C THR A 109 3.32 -8.37 -9.35
N LEU A 110 2.14 -8.71 -9.86
CA LEU A 110 1.97 -9.15 -11.24
C LEU A 110 1.65 -7.91 -12.09
N SER A 111 2.63 -7.43 -12.87
CA SER A 111 2.51 -6.16 -13.60
C SER A 111 3.07 -6.27 -15.02
N ASN A 112 2.51 -5.49 -15.94
CA ASN A 112 3.08 -5.26 -17.27
C ASN A 112 3.94 -3.96 -17.32
N GLY A 113 4.01 -3.24 -16.20
CA GLY A 113 4.78 -2.02 -16.02
C GLY A 113 4.10 -0.72 -16.41
N MET A 114 2.88 -0.75 -16.93
CA MET A 114 2.09 0.45 -17.20
C MET A 114 1.28 0.79 -15.96
N GLU A 115 1.67 1.84 -15.25
CA GLU A 115 0.86 2.40 -14.18
C GLU A 115 -0.09 3.45 -14.78
N PHE A 116 -1.38 3.34 -14.52
CA PHE A 116 -2.41 4.10 -15.21
C PHE A 116 -3.52 4.57 -14.26
N GLY A 117 -4.24 5.63 -14.65
CA GLY A 117 -5.52 6.00 -14.06
C GLY A 117 -6.66 5.86 -15.07
N LEU A 118 -7.87 5.59 -14.60
CA LEU A 118 -9.09 5.51 -15.40
C LEU A 118 -10.03 6.67 -15.04
N VAL A 119 -10.45 7.40 -16.07
CA VAL A 119 -11.18 8.66 -15.94
C VAL A 119 -12.43 8.62 -16.80
N TYR A 120 -13.53 9.12 -16.24
CA TYR A 120 -14.79 9.25 -16.97
C TYR A 120 -14.67 10.26 -18.12
N TYR A 121 -15.31 9.94 -19.25
CA TYR A 121 -15.54 10.93 -20.29
C TYR A 121 -16.41 12.07 -19.74
N PRO A 122 -16.17 13.32 -20.18
CA PRO A 122 -16.92 14.47 -19.69
C PRO A 122 -18.37 14.57 -20.17
N ASP A 123 -18.81 13.64 -21.03
CA ASP A 123 -20.10 13.65 -21.73
C ASP A 123 -21.20 12.85 -21.02
N ASN A 124 -20.91 12.23 -19.86
CA ASN A 124 -21.80 11.33 -19.12
C ASN A 124 -22.24 10.08 -19.92
N SER A 125 -21.48 9.67 -20.93
CA SER A 125 -21.75 8.44 -21.69
C SER A 125 -21.54 7.15 -20.90
N GLY A 126 -20.81 7.21 -19.78
CA GLY A 126 -20.30 6.04 -19.06
C GLY A 126 -19.01 5.47 -19.67
N ASN A 127 -18.55 6.01 -20.80
CA ASN A 127 -17.24 5.67 -21.36
C ASN A 127 -16.12 6.20 -20.46
N VAL A 128 -15.00 5.48 -20.48
CA VAL A 128 -13.82 5.83 -19.70
C VAL A 128 -12.59 5.77 -20.60
N PHE A 129 -11.62 6.63 -20.33
CA PHE A 129 -10.29 6.55 -20.93
C PHE A 129 -9.28 6.23 -19.84
N GLY A 130 -8.23 5.53 -20.22
CA GLY A 130 -7.05 5.38 -19.41
C GLY A 130 -5.98 6.40 -19.81
N TYR A 131 -5.17 6.79 -18.84
CA TYR A 131 -3.96 7.57 -19.09
C TYR A 131 -2.79 6.95 -18.34
N VAL A 132 -1.61 6.95 -18.96
CA VAL A 132 -0.40 6.42 -18.35
C VAL A 132 0.14 7.43 -17.33
N ARG A 133 0.18 7.03 -16.07
CA ARG A 133 0.75 7.80 -14.96
C ARG A 133 2.27 7.75 -14.99
N TYR A 134 2.83 6.56 -15.15
CA TYR A 134 4.27 6.35 -15.31
C TYR A 134 4.52 4.93 -15.81
N VAL A 135 5.76 4.66 -16.22
CA VAL A 135 6.16 3.36 -16.73
C VAL A 135 7.32 2.82 -15.91
N LEU A 136 7.17 1.60 -15.41
CA LEU A 136 8.17 0.91 -14.62
C LEU A 136 9.33 0.43 -15.50
N PRO A 137 10.59 0.53 -15.04
CA PRO A 137 11.75 0.14 -15.83
C PRO A 137 11.84 -1.38 -16.02
N ASN A 138 12.37 -1.81 -17.16
CA ASN A 138 12.57 -3.21 -17.54
C ASN A 138 11.26 -4.01 -17.64
N THR A 139 10.21 -3.40 -18.18
CA THR A 139 8.87 -4.00 -18.31
C THR A 139 8.39 -4.02 -19.75
N ASP A 140 7.32 -4.77 -20.00
CA ASP A 140 6.66 -4.82 -21.30
C ASP A 140 6.19 -3.44 -21.75
N ALA A 141 5.54 -2.67 -20.88
CA ALA A 141 5.10 -1.30 -21.16
C ALA A 141 6.26 -0.40 -21.63
N GLN A 142 7.43 -0.48 -20.98
CA GLN A 142 8.61 0.25 -21.43
C GLN A 142 9.09 -0.22 -22.80
N SER A 143 9.08 -1.54 -23.05
CA SER A 143 9.49 -2.11 -24.34
C SER A 143 8.59 -1.70 -25.50
N GLN A 144 7.29 -1.45 -25.22
CA GLN A 144 6.32 -0.94 -26.19
C GLN A 144 6.47 0.57 -26.42
N GLY A 145 7.37 1.25 -25.68
CA GLY A 145 7.61 2.68 -25.82
C GLY A 145 6.53 3.56 -25.19
N LEU A 146 5.71 3.01 -24.31
CA LEU A 146 4.72 3.80 -23.57
C LEU A 146 5.43 4.81 -22.68
N VAL A 147 4.81 5.98 -22.53
CA VAL A 147 5.31 7.06 -21.68
C VAL A 147 4.17 7.69 -20.86
N ARG A 148 4.53 8.35 -19.76
CA ARG A 148 3.58 9.15 -18.99
C ARG A 148 2.87 10.15 -19.90
N GLY A 149 1.54 10.19 -19.82
CA GLY A 149 0.68 11.04 -20.62
C GLY A 149 0.05 10.37 -21.83
N ASP A 150 0.47 9.16 -22.21
CA ASP A 150 -0.22 8.39 -23.24
C ASP A 150 -1.66 8.11 -22.81
N ILE A 151 -2.61 8.28 -23.73
CA ILE A 151 -4.03 8.03 -23.51
C ILE A 151 -4.42 6.77 -24.28
N PHE A 152 -5.24 5.91 -23.66
CA PHE A 152 -5.84 4.76 -24.31
C PHE A 152 -7.34 4.70 -24.03
N THR A 153 -8.12 4.22 -24.98
CA THR A 153 -9.59 4.15 -24.85
C THR A 153 -10.15 2.76 -25.10
N THR A 154 -9.33 1.85 -25.63
CA THR A 154 -9.74 0.48 -25.92
C THR A 154 -8.78 -0.55 -25.33
N ILE A 155 -9.33 -1.70 -24.98
CA ILE A 155 -8.58 -2.93 -24.65
C ILE A 155 -9.07 -4.03 -25.58
N ASP A 156 -8.15 -4.69 -26.28
CA ASP A 156 -8.43 -5.70 -27.31
C ASP A 156 -9.49 -5.23 -28.33
N GLY A 157 -9.41 -3.95 -28.69
CA GLY A 157 -10.34 -3.29 -29.63
C GLY A 157 -11.71 -2.95 -29.05
N GLN A 158 -11.99 -3.27 -27.78
CA GLN A 158 -13.24 -2.92 -27.11
C GLN A 158 -13.12 -1.59 -26.37
N GLN A 159 -14.07 -0.68 -26.57
CA GLN A 159 -14.16 0.58 -25.84
C GLN A 159 -14.32 0.34 -24.34
N LEU A 160 -13.45 0.98 -23.55
CA LEU A 160 -13.55 0.98 -22.10
C LEU A 160 -14.76 1.79 -21.63
N ASN A 161 -15.46 1.25 -20.64
CA ASN A 161 -16.52 1.91 -19.88
C ASN A 161 -16.52 1.42 -18.42
N GLU A 162 -17.32 2.06 -17.59
CA GLU A 162 -17.41 1.76 -16.16
C GLU A 162 -17.86 0.33 -15.82
N ASN A 163 -18.47 -0.39 -16.77
CA ASN A 163 -19.00 -1.73 -16.54
C ASN A 163 -18.08 -2.85 -17.04
N ASN A 164 -17.12 -2.57 -17.94
CA ASN A 164 -16.26 -3.60 -18.55
C ASN A 164 -14.77 -3.47 -18.22
N TYR A 165 -14.32 -2.37 -17.64
CA TYR A 165 -12.89 -2.10 -17.47
C TYR A 165 -12.16 -3.18 -16.65
N ASN A 166 -12.76 -3.66 -15.55
CA ASN A 166 -12.18 -4.72 -14.71
C ASN A 166 -11.97 -6.00 -15.51
N ASP A 167 -13.00 -6.48 -16.22
CA ASP A 167 -12.93 -7.72 -16.99
C ASP A 167 -11.92 -7.63 -18.14
N LEU A 168 -11.79 -6.45 -18.74
CA LEU A 168 -10.84 -6.22 -19.85
C LEU A 168 -9.38 -6.11 -19.36
N LEU A 169 -9.14 -5.57 -18.16
CA LEU A 169 -7.79 -5.38 -17.59
C LEU A 169 -7.32 -6.57 -16.75
N ALA A 170 -8.23 -7.47 -16.34
CA ALA A 170 -7.92 -8.64 -15.53
C ALA A 170 -6.93 -9.63 -16.19
N PRO A 171 -7.04 -9.97 -17.50
CA PRO A 171 -6.15 -10.93 -18.15
C PRO A 171 -4.66 -10.60 -18.02
N ASN A 172 -3.83 -11.63 -18.04
CA ASN A 172 -2.37 -11.49 -17.98
C ASN A 172 -1.76 -10.95 -19.29
N SER A 173 -2.53 -10.90 -20.37
CA SER A 173 -2.12 -10.35 -21.66
C SER A 173 -3.30 -9.63 -22.28
N TYR A 174 -3.10 -8.38 -22.70
CA TYR A 174 -4.09 -7.59 -23.41
C TYR A 174 -3.41 -6.51 -24.26
N THR A 175 -4.13 -5.99 -25.25
CA THR A 175 -3.64 -4.92 -26.13
C THR A 175 -4.40 -3.63 -25.87
N ILE A 176 -3.70 -2.54 -25.55
CA ILE A 176 -4.33 -1.22 -25.46
C ILE A 176 -4.36 -0.53 -26.84
N GLY A 177 -5.43 0.19 -27.14
CA GLY A 177 -5.50 1.09 -28.30
C GLY A 177 -5.33 2.54 -27.89
N LEU A 178 -4.27 3.19 -28.41
CA LEU A 178 -3.91 4.55 -28.07
C LEU A 178 -4.85 5.57 -28.74
N ALA A 179 -5.07 6.68 -28.05
CA ALA A 179 -5.94 7.75 -28.49
C ALA A 179 -5.34 9.13 -28.19
N THR A 180 -5.88 10.14 -28.87
CA THR A 180 -5.62 11.56 -28.60
C THR A 180 -6.91 12.25 -28.20
N TYR A 181 -6.80 13.34 -27.46
CA TYR A 181 -7.92 14.19 -27.08
C TYR A 181 -7.69 15.61 -27.60
N ASP A 182 -8.64 16.15 -28.35
CA ASP A 182 -8.53 17.49 -28.95
C ASP A 182 -9.22 18.60 -28.15
N GLY A 183 -9.74 18.27 -26.97
CA GLY A 183 -10.56 19.15 -26.14
C GLY A 183 -12.08 18.91 -26.29
N THR A 184 -12.49 18.10 -27.26
CA THR A 184 -13.89 17.72 -27.49
C THR A 184 -14.03 16.20 -27.54
N ASP A 185 -13.29 15.55 -28.42
CA ASP A 185 -13.46 14.14 -28.75
C ASP A 185 -12.16 13.34 -28.55
N PHE A 186 -12.32 12.06 -28.19
CA PHE A 186 -11.22 11.09 -28.21
C PHE A 186 -11.15 10.42 -29.57
N THR A 187 -9.98 10.44 -30.20
CA THR A 187 -9.74 9.80 -31.51
C THR A 187 -8.61 8.79 -31.40
N LEU A 188 -8.87 7.53 -31.79
CA LEU A 188 -7.85 6.49 -31.89
C LEU A 188 -6.74 6.90 -32.86
N THR A 189 -5.48 6.73 -32.46
CA THR A 189 -4.33 7.01 -33.33
C THR A 189 -4.10 5.90 -34.37
N GLY A 190 -4.65 4.71 -34.12
CA GLY A 190 -4.34 3.47 -34.85
C GLY A 190 -3.12 2.73 -34.28
N GLU A 191 -2.43 3.31 -33.31
CA GLU A 191 -1.34 2.67 -32.58
C GLU A 191 -1.88 1.81 -31.44
N THR A 192 -1.20 0.69 -31.19
CA THR A 192 -1.57 -0.29 -30.17
C THR A 192 -0.34 -0.78 -29.44
N ALA A 193 -0.48 -1.12 -28.15
CA ALA A 193 0.60 -1.75 -27.38
C ALA A 193 0.11 -3.06 -26.75
N LEU A 194 0.78 -4.17 -27.08
CA LEU A 194 0.55 -5.47 -26.45
C LEU A 194 1.31 -5.52 -25.12
N LEU A 195 0.60 -5.81 -24.04
CA LEU A 195 1.15 -5.82 -22.69
C LEU A 195 0.97 -7.19 -22.04
N ASN A 196 2.06 -7.81 -21.61
CA ASN A 196 2.03 -9.04 -20.83
C ASN A 196 2.44 -8.76 -19.39
N LYS A 197 1.63 -9.22 -18.44
CA LYS A 197 1.95 -9.16 -17.01
C LYS A 197 2.98 -10.23 -16.68
N THR A 198 3.98 -9.84 -15.90
CA THR A 198 4.98 -10.74 -15.33
C THR A 198 5.19 -10.37 -13.86
N GLN A 199 5.74 -11.30 -13.09
CA GLN A 199 6.12 -10.97 -11.72
C GLN A 199 7.21 -9.90 -11.75
N TYR A 200 6.95 -8.79 -11.08
CA TYR A 200 7.81 -7.62 -11.03
C TYR A 200 8.10 -7.27 -9.57
N ASN A 201 9.34 -6.91 -9.28
CA ASN A 201 9.72 -6.41 -7.97
C ASN A 201 9.96 -4.90 -8.08
N GLU A 202 8.97 -4.12 -7.65
CA GLU A 202 8.99 -2.66 -7.78
C GLU A 202 9.88 -2.03 -6.72
N ASN A 203 10.93 -1.34 -7.16
CA ASN A 203 11.66 -0.44 -6.29
C ASN A 203 10.83 0.83 -6.07
N PRO A 204 10.38 1.13 -4.84
CA PRO A 204 9.54 2.29 -4.57
C PRO A 204 10.29 3.62 -4.76
N VAL A 205 11.63 3.63 -4.77
CA VAL A 205 12.44 4.79 -5.19
C VAL A 205 12.39 4.89 -6.71
N TYR A 206 11.26 5.35 -7.25
CA TYR A 206 11.02 5.41 -8.69
C TYR A 206 11.96 6.41 -9.38
N LYS A 207 12.17 7.59 -8.77
CA LYS A 207 13.06 8.61 -9.30
C LYS A 207 13.74 9.39 -8.17
N ALA A 208 15.06 9.52 -8.24
CA ALA A 208 15.85 10.31 -7.30
C ALA A 208 16.88 11.15 -8.09
N GLU A 209 16.69 12.47 -8.11
CA GLU A 209 17.49 13.38 -8.94
C GLU A 209 17.85 14.66 -8.19
N THR A 210 19.05 15.19 -8.46
CA THR A 210 19.45 16.52 -7.98
C THR A 210 19.25 17.56 -9.08
N LEU A 211 18.25 18.41 -8.89
CA LEU A 211 17.95 19.55 -9.76
C LEU A 211 18.78 20.77 -9.35
N THR A 212 19.10 21.64 -10.32
CA THR A 212 19.80 22.90 -10.06
C THR A 212 18.94 24.07 -10.53
N VAL A 213 18.30 24.77 -9.59
CA VAL A 213 17.40 25.89 -9.87
C VAL A 213 17.99 27.17 -9.27
N ASN A 214 18.30 28.14 -10.12
CA ASN A 214 18.96 29.40 -9.74
C ASN A 214 20.25 29.21 -8.91
N GLY A 215 20.97 28.11 -9.12
CA GLY A 215 22.19 27.77 -8.39
C GLY A 215 21.97 27.01 -7.07
N ASN A 216 20.72 26.83 -6.62
CA ASN A 216 20.38 25.99 -5.49
C ASN A 216 20.23 24.53 -5.92
N LYS A 217 20.78 23.62 -5.12
CA LYS A 217 20.64 22.17 -5.31
C LYS A 217 19.39 21.68 -4.58
N ILE A 218 18.46 21.11 -5.36
CA ILE A 218 17.16 20.62 -4.89
C ILE A 218 17.11 19.12 -5.17
N GLY A 219 16.87 18.32 -4.13
CA GLY A 219 16.58 16.91 -4.30
C GLY A 219 15.14 16.74 -4.76
N TYR A 220 14.91 15.93 -5.79
CA TYR A 220 13.60 15.47 -6.21
C TYR A 220 13.54 13.96 -5.98
N LEU A 221 12.60 13.52 -5.16
CA LEU A 221 12.39 12.11 -4.85
C LEU A 221 10.93 11.74 -5.14
N MET A 222 10.68 10.93 -6.16
CA MET A 222 9.40 10.27 -6.35
C MET A 222 9.44 8.89 -5.71
N TYR A 223 8.62 8.73 -4.67
CA TYR A 223 8.61 7.54 -3.82
C TYR A 223 7.22 6.92 -3.79
N ASN A 224 7.06 5.72 -4.34
CA ASN A 224 5.75 5.14 -4.66
C ASN A 224 5.18 4.18 -3.60
N GLY A 225 5.97 3.75 -2.62
CA GLY A 225 5.46 2.90 -1.54
C GLY A 225 6.43 2.78 -0.38
N PHE A 226 5.93 2.62 0.84
CA PHE A 226 6.76 2.43 2.04
C PHE A 226 7.03 0.94 2.25
N ILE A 227 8.02 0.41 1.52
CA ILE A 227 8.36 -1.02 1.53
C ILE A 227 9.70 -1.20 2.25
N LYS A 228 9.67 -1.88 3.40
CA LYS A 228 10.82 -2.07 4.30
C LYS A 228 12.04 -2.70 3.60
N ASP A 229 11.80 -3.65 2.68
CA ASP A 229 12.86 -4.33 1.92
C ASP A 229 13.72 -3.36 1.08
N TYR A 230 13.23 -2.13 0.83
CA TYR A 230 13.89 -1.09 0.05
C TYR A 230 14.40 0.11 0.87
N ASP A 231 14.45 0.00 2.20
CA ASP A 231 14.95 1.08 3.08
C ASP A 231 16.42 1.43 2.78
N THR A 232 17.20 0.47 2.28
CA THR A 232 18.60 0.70 1.90
C THR A 232 18.69 1.59 0.66
N GLU A 233 17.88 1.33 -0.37
CA GLU A 233 17.79 2.11 -1.59
C GLU A 233 17.31 3.53 -1.29
N LEU A 234 16.33 3.68 -0.40
CA LEU A 234 15.87 4.97 0.07
C LEU A 234 16.99 5.74 0.78
N ASN A 235 17.68 5.12 1.74
CA ASN A 235 18.79 5.74 2.46
C ASN A 235 19.96 6.11 1.52
N ASN A 236 20.21 5.31 0.48
CA ASN A 236 21.23 5.59 -0.54
C ASN A 236 20.87 6.83 -1.39
N ALA A 237 19.60 7.02 -1.75
CA ALA A 237 19.16 8.22 -2.44
C ALA A 237 19.42 9.48 -1.61
N PHE A 238 19.14 9.41 -0.30
CA PHE A 238 19.45 10.49 0.63
C PHE A 238 20.95 10.71 0.85
N ALA A 239 21.76 9.64 0.85
CA ALA A 239 23.22 9.74 0.86
C ALA A 239 23.74 10.49 -0.38
N GLN A 240 23.16 10.23 -1.55
CA GLN A 240 23.50 10.94 -2.79
C GLN A 240 23.08 12.41 -2.73
N PHE A 241 21.86 12.72 -2.28
CA PHE A 241 21.43 14.11 -2.09
C PHE A 241 22.35 14.88 -1.14
N LYS A 242 22.77 14.23 -0.04
CA LYS A 242 23.73 14.81 0.90
C LYS A 242 25.09 15.07 0.25
N ALA A 243 25.59 14.13 -0.56
CA ALA A 243 26.84 14.29 -1.29
C ALA A 243 26.78 15.43 -2.33
N ASP A 244 25.62 15.61 -2.96
CA ASP A 244 25.38 16.67 -3.94
C ASP A 244 25.17 18.06 -3.30
N GLY A 245 25.09 18.13 -1.96
CA GLY A 245 24.88 19.38 -1.23
C GLY A 245 23.45 19.91 -1.36
N VAL A 246 22.46 19.02 -1.47
CA VAL A 246 21.03 19.38 -1.50
C VAL A 246 20.66 20.20 -0.26
N SER A 247 19.93 21.30 -0.48
CA SER A 247 19.50 22.24 0.56
C SER A 247 17.98 22.46 0.59
N SER A 248 17.25 21.82 -0.33
CA SER A 248 15.78 21.78 -0.38
C SER A 248 15.35 20.46 -0.99
N LEU A 249 14.20 19.95 -0.57
CA LEU A 249 13.67 18.67 -1.05
C LEU A 249 12.25 18.84 -1.56
N VAL A 250 11.97 18.29 -2.73
CA VAL A 250 10.63 17.99 -3.22
C VAL A 250 10.45 16.47 -3.11
N LEU A 251 9.59 16.05 -2.19
CA LEU A 251 9.17 14.67 -1.99
C LEU A 251 7.84 14.45 -2.70
N ASP A 252 7.82 13.59 -3.70
CA ASP A 252 6.64 13.29 -4.48
C ASP A 252 6.02 11.95 -4.07
N LEU A 253 4.87 12.05 -3.40
CA LEU A 253 4.06 10.93 -2.91
C LEU A 253 2.73 10.85 -3.64
N ARG A 254 2.60 11.48 -4.83
CA ARG A 254 1.32 11.69 -5.50
C ARG A 254 0.53 10.41 -5.77
N TYR A 255 1.22 9.28 -5.93
CA TYR A 255 0.61 7.95 -6.15
C TYR A 255 0.89 6.95 -5.03
N ASN A 256 1.44 7.41 -3.89
CA ASN A 256 1.88 6.52 -2.82
C ASN A 256 0.76 6.26 -1.79
N GLY A 257 0.22 5.04 -1.82
CA GLY A 257 -0.85 4.58 -0.93
C GLY A 257 -0.40 4.26 0.50
N GLY A 258 0.88 4.35 0.83
CA GLY A 258 1.43 4.09 2.15
C GLY A 258 2.31 2.85 2.22
N GLY A 259 2.26 2.14 3.35
CA GLY A 259 3.06 0.97 3.68
C GLY A 259 3.58 1.03 5.12
N SER A 260 4.83 0.64 5.33
CA SER A 260 5.50 0.53 6.63
C SER A 260 5.52 1.85 7.41
N VAL A 261 5.09 1.80 8.68
CA VAL A 261 5.22 2.91 9.65
C VAL A 261 6.69 3.21 9.98
N GLU A 262 7.52 2.17 10.05
CA GLU A 262 8.95 2.30 10.33
C GLU A 262 9.66 3.04 9.19
N THR A 263 9.45 2.61 7.94
CA THR A 263 10.01 3.30 6.76
C THR A 263 9.55 4.75 6.67
N ALA A 264 8.33 5.07 7.11
CA ALA A 264 7.84 6.44 7.19
C ALA A 264 8.56 7.28 8.24
N THR A 265 8.90 6.67 9.37
CA THR A 265 9.66 7.30 10.45
C THR A 265 11.11 7.52 10.01
N ASP A 266 11.73 6.50 9.42
CA ASP A 266 13.06 6.56 8.81
C ASP A 266 13.14 7.69 7.77
N LEU A 267 12.16 7.78 6.86
CA LEU A 267 12.10 8.85 5.85
C LEU A 267 12.00 10.25 6.49
N ALA A 268 11.16 10.40 7.52
CA ALA A 268 11.05 11.68 8.24
C ALA A 268 12.37 12.08 8.92
N SER A 269 13.10 11.10 9.45
CA SER A 269 14.45 11.27 10.01
C SER A 269 15.52 11.57 8.94
N MET A 270 15.45 10.94 7.77
CA MET A 270 16.31 11.25 6.62
C MET A 270 16.13 12.70 6.15
N ILE A 271 14.90 13.21 6.15
CA ILE A 271 14.61 14.61 5.80
C ILE A 271 15.20 15.57 6.85
N THR A 272 14.94 15.32 8.13
CA THR A 272 15.18 16.30 9.21
C THR A 272 16.48 16.11 9.97
N GLY A 273 16.85 14.89 10.38
CA GLY A 273 18.08 14.54 11.13
C GLY A 273 18.28 15.18 12.51
N GLN A 274 17.53 16.23 12.86
CA GLN A 274 17.77 17.08 14.03
C GLN A 274 16.98 16.66 15.28
N PHE A 275 15.98 15.78 15.12
CA PHE A 275 14.98 15.49 16.15
C PHE A 275 15.06 14.07 16.73
N ASN A 276 16.19 13.37 16.54
CA ASN A 276 16.39 12.01 17.04
C ASN A 276 15.94 11.84 18.50
N GLY A 277 15.10 10.83 18.76
CA GLY A 277 14.50 10.52 20.05
C GLY A 277 13.30 11.39 20.46
N GLN A 278 12.90 12.37 19.65
CA GLN A 278 11.67 13.14 19.88
C GLN A 278 10.46 12.42 19.28
N VAL A 279 9.29 12.61 19.89
CA VAL A 279 8.04 11.97 19.48
C VAL A 279 7.64 12.40 18.07
N PHE A 280 7.62 11.48 17.13
CA PHE A 280 7.13 11.70 15.77
C PHE A 280 5.61 11.52 15.70
N TYR A 281 5.10 10.43 16.29
CA TYR A 281 3.67 10.18 16.46
C TYR A 281 3.36 9.47 17.79
N LYS A 282 2.10 9.53 18.18
CA LYS A 282 1.52 8.81 19.32
C LYS A 282 0.47 7.85 18.84
N GLU A 283 0.38 6.69 19.46
CA GLU A 283 -0.60 5.66 19.12
C GLU A 283 -1.82 5.67 20.04
N PHE A 284 -2.98 5.47 19.44
CA PHE A 284 -4.25 5.28 20.15
C PHE A 284 -4.90 3.99 19.66
N TRP A 285 -4.91 3.01 20.54
CA TRP A 285 -5.43 1.66 20.36
C TRP A 285 -6.85 1.57 20.89
N ASN A 286 -7.50 0.42 20.68
CA ASN A 286 -8.72 0.10 21.41
C ASN A 286 -8.46 0.03 22.94
N ALA A 287 -9.51 0.19 23.75
CA ALA A 287 -9.40 0.32 25.19
C ALA A 287 -8.69 -0.86 25.89
N ASP A 288 -8.86 -2.08 25.36
CA ASP A 288 -8.24 -3.28 25.92
C ASP A 288 -6.73 -3.34 25.65
N ARG A 289 -6.28 -2.72 24.54
CA ARG A 289 -4.89 -2.77 24.08
C ARG A 289 -4.07 -1.54 24.42
N GLN A 290 -4.71 -0.38 24.63
CA GLN A 290 -4.02 0.88 24.95
C GLN A 290 -2.98 0.76 26.08
N PRO A 291 -3.26 0.11 27.24
CA PRO A 291 -2.29 0.05 28.33
C PRO A 291 -1.07 -0.85 28.04
N GLU A 292 -1.22 -1.81 27.12
CA GLU A 292 -0.21 -2.83 26.83
C GLU A 292 0.64 -2.47 25.60
N TYR A 293 0.02 -1.89 24.58
CA TYR A 293 0.64 -1.70 23.27
C TYR A 293 1.04 -0.26 22.93
N ALA A 294 0.41 0.74 23.56
CA ALA A 294 0.64 2.12 23.13
C ALA A 294 2.07 2.57 23.39
N GLU A 295 2.80 2.78 22.29
CA GLU A 295 4.14 3.35 22.30
C GLU A 295 4.19 4.58 21.40
N ASN A 296 5.02 5.56 21.74
CA ASN A 296 5.24 6.69 20.86
C ASN A 296 6.28 6.30 19.81
N GLY A 297 5.96 6.43 18.54
CA GLY A 297 6.98 6.48 17.51
C GLY A 297 7.85 7.72 17.68
N VAL A 298 9.17 7.54 17.63
CA VAL A 298 10.14 8.63 17.75
C VAL A 298 10.98 8.73 16.48
N PHE A 299 11.48 9.92 16.15
CA PHE A 299 12.52 10.04 15.12
C PHE A 299 13.73 9.18 15.50
N ASP A 300 14.23 8.43 14.53
CA ASP A 300 15.35 7.51 14.62
C ASP A 300 16.64 8.09 14.00
N ASN A 301 17.71 7.30 14.10
CA ASN A 301 19.00 7.58 13.47
C ASN A 301 19.58 6.37 12.73
N THR A 302 18.81 5.29 12.62
CA THR A 302 19.14 4.07 11.92
C THR A 302 17.93 3.57 11.16
N ILE A 303 18.14 3.07 9.94
CA ILE A 303 17.08 2.38 9.20
C ILE A 303 16.84 0.98 9.77
N SER A 304 15.78 0.33 9.30
CA SER A 304 15.34 -1.00 9.77
C SER A 304 16.40 -2.12 9.81
N ASN A 305 17.45 -2.06 8.99
CA ASN A 305 18.57 -3.01 9.02
C ASN A 305 19.72 -2.64 9.99
N GLY A 306 19.56 -1.55 10.76
CA GLY A 306 20.53 -1.02 11.72
C GLY A 306 21.59 -0.09 11.12
N SER A 307 21.61 0.15 9.81
CA SER A 307 22.53 1.11 9.18
C SER A 307 22.17 2.55 9.57
N SER A 308 23.17 3.41 9.73
CA SER A 308 22.92 4.82 10.06
C SER A 308 22.16 5.56 8.95
N ILE A 309 21.26 6.44 9.36
CA ILE A 309 20.48 7.30 8.47
C ILE A 309 21.36 8.40 7.85
N SER A 310 21.21 8.60 6.54
CA SER A 310 21.83 9.68 5.77
C SER A 310 20.95 10.92 5.79
N SER A 311 20.96 11.68 6.89
CA SER A 311 20.08 12.86 7.00
C SER A 311 20.56 14.09 6.21
N LEU A 312 19.61 14.87 5.68
CA LEU A 312 19.83 16.15 4.99
C LEU A 312 19.80 17.37 5.92
N ASN A 313 19.31 17.22 7.15
CA ASN A 313 19.18 18.31 8.13
C ASN A 313 18.32 19.49 7.64
N LEU A 314 17.23 19.22 6.91
CA LEU A 314 16.36 20.24 6.37
C LEU A 314 15.38 20.79 7.42
N SER A 315 15.04 22.08 7.28
CA SER A 315 14.00 22.77 8.06
C SER A 315 12.74 23.08 7.24
N GLN A 316 12.72 22.66 5.97
CA GLN A 316 11.59 22.79 5.06
C GLN A 316 11.60 21.62 4.06
N VAL A 317 10.42 21.13 3.69
CA VAL A 317 10.21 20.14 2.62
C VAL A 317 8.92 20.45 1.87
N TYR A 318 8.92 20.24 0.57
CA TYR A 318 7.73 20.33 -0.27
C TYR A 318 7.26 18.91 -0.58
N ILE A 319 6.02 18.59 -0.26
CA ILE A 319 5.46 17.25 -0.42
C ILE A 319 4.33 17.31 -1.44
N ILE A 320 4.52 16.66 -2.60
CA ILE A 320 3.49 16.55 -3.62
C ILE A 320 2.55 15.39 -3.26
N THR A 321 1.24 15.67 -3.21
CA THR A 321 0.22 14.69 -2.86
C THR A 321 -0.99 14.73 -3.79
N THR A 322 -1.74 13.64 -3.83
CA THR A 322 -3.09 13.60 -4.41
C THR A 322 -4.06 12.87 -3.50
N ARG A 323 -5.30 12.66 -3.96
CA ARG A 323 -6.30 11.79 -3.32
C ARG A 323 -5.85 10.34 -3.14
N ARG A 324 -4.77 9.93 -3.81
CA ARG A 324 -4.14 8.60 -3.67
C ARG A 324 -3.03 8.55 -2.62
N SER A 325 -2.53 9.71 -2.19
CA SER A 325 -1.57 9.79 -1.10
C SER A 325 -2.27 9.44 0.20
N ALA A 326 -1.89 8.32 0.81
CA ALA A 326 -2.59 7.78 1.96
C ALA A 326 -1.64 7.30 3.05
N SER A 327 -2.17 7.16 4.26
CA SER A 327 -1.58 6.27 5.26
C SER A 327 -0.17 6.69 5.65
N ALA A 328 0.88 5.89 5.40
CA ALA A 328 2.26 6.25 5.72
C ALA A 328 2.72 7.57 5.03
N SER A 329 2.20 7.88 3.83
CA SER A 329 2.41 9.17 3.18
C SER A 329 1.85 10.33 4.02
N GLU A 330 0.66 10.14 4.59
CA GLU A 330 0.00 11.13 5.44
C GLU A 330 0.68 11.22 6.81
N LEU A 331 1.26 10.13 7.32
CA LEU A 331 2.08 10.11 8.53
C LEU A 331 3.34 10.97 8.37
N VAL A 332 4.07 10.86 7.26
CA VAL A 332 5.22 11.72 6.96
C VAL A 332 4.81 13.20 6.95
N LEU A 333 3.79 13.54 6.16
CA LEU A 333 3.32 14.92 6.06
C LEU A 333 2.79 15.46 7.40
N ASN A 334 1.98 14.68 8.14
CA ASN A 334 1.40 15.10 9.40
C ASN A 334 2.44 15.17 10.54
N GLY A 335 3.35 14.20 10.60
CA GLY A 335 4.36 14.06 11.65
C GLY A 335 5.48 15.09 11.56
N LEU A 336 5.80 15.59 10.35
CA LEU A 336 6.82 16.63 10.15
C LEU A 336 6.33 18.04 10.52
N LYS A 337 5.03 18.33 10.38
CA LYS A 337 4.43 19.67 10.60
C LYS A 337 4.77 20.34 11.95
N PRO A 338 4.86 19.63 13.09
CA PRO A 338 5.26 20.24 14.36
C PRO A 338 6.74 20.67 14.42
N TYR A 339 7.58 20.22 13.50
CA TYR A 339 9.04 20.31 13.59
C TYR A 339 9.65 21.20 12.51
N ILE A 340 9.14 21.11 11.29
CA ILE A 340 9.65 21.83 10.12
C ILE A 340 8.51 22.37 9.27
N ASP A 341 8.85 23.24 8.32
CA ASP A 341 7.88 23.72 7.33
C ASP A 341 7.62 22.64 6.26
N ALA A 342 6.60 21.82 6.48
CA ALA A 342 6.14 20.79 5.54
C ALA A 342 5.01 21.34 4.66
N VAL A 343 5.38 21.82 3.46
CA VAL A 343 4.48 22.46 2.50
C VAL A 343 3.89 21.40 1.56
N GLN A 344 2.58 21.18 1.64
CA GLN A 344 1.87 20.28 0.75
C GLN A 344 1.49 20.99 -0.55
N VAL A 345 1.85 20.36 -1.67
CA VAL A 345 1.54 20.80 -3.03
C VAL A 345 0.66 19.73 -3.67
N GLY A 346 -0.36 20.14 -4.41
CA GLY A 346 -1.17 19.20 -5.17
C GLY A 346 -2.62 19.15 -4.72
N ASP A 347 -3.14 17.95 -4.47
CA ASP A 347 -4.51 17.75 -4.02
C ASP A 347 -4.57 17.20 -2.58
N THR A 348 -5.78 17.23 -2.02
CA THR A 348 -6.11 16.68 -0.71
C THR A 348 -5.82 15.19 -0.67
N THR A 349 -5.28 14.69 0.45
CA THR A 349 -4.94 13.26 0.65
C THR A 349 -6.19 12.38 0.91
N THR A 350 -5.98 11.08 1.13
CA THR A 350 -7.05 10.09 1.33
C THR A 350 -7.80 10.21 2.67
N GLY A 351 -7.11 10.63 3.74
CA GLY A 351 -7.67 10.73 5.09
C GLY A 351 -7.52 9.47 5.93
N LYS A 352 -6.43 8.71 5.73
CA LYS A 352 -6.13 7.49 6.49
C LYS A 352 -5.02 7.74 7.52
N PHE A 353 -5.41 7.81 8.78
CA PHE A 353 -4.54 8.06 9.93
C PHE A 353 -4.38 6.82 10.83
N GLN A 354 -4.94 5.70 10.42
CA GLN A 354 -4.94 4.42 11.11
C GLN A 354 -3.90 3.46 10.52
N ALA A 355 -3.29 2.67 11.40
CA ALA A 355 -2.41 1.57 11.06
C ALA A 355 -3.14 0.22 11.16
N SER A 356 -2.58 -0.78 10.51
CA SER A 356 -3.05 -2.16 10.47
C SER A 356 -1.95 -3.13 10.80
N PHE A 357 -2.31 -4.31 11.29
CA PHE A 357 -1.43 -5.47 11.41
C PHE A 357 -1.93 -6.60 10.53
N LEU A 358 -1.02 -7.32 9.89
CA LEU A 358 -1.35 -8.54 9.19
C LEU A 358 -1.46 -9.68 10.19
N LEU A 359 -2.67 -10.23 10.34
CA LEU A 359 -2.96 -11.30 11.28
C LEU A 359 -3.19 -12.61 10.51
N TYR A 360 -2.59 -13.68 11.02
CA TYR A 360 -2.80 -15.05 10.56
C TYR A 360 -3.64 -15.82 11.58
N ASP A 361 -4.29 -16.91 11.16
CA ASP A 361 -4.98 -17.80 12.11
C ASP A 361 -3.98 -18.52 12.99
N ALA A 362 -3.63 -17.87 14.08
CA ALA A 362 -2.64 -18.30 15.05
C ALA A 362 -3.05 -17.81 16.46
N PRO A 363 -2.44 -18.35 17.53
CA PRO A 363 -2.73 -17.93 18.89
C PRO A 363 -2.51 -16.42 19.11
N ALA A 364 -3.43 -15.79 19.84
CA ALA A 364 -3.18 -14.47 20.42
C ALA A 364 -2.06 -14.58 21.47
N PRO A 365 -1.25 -13.54 21.68
CA PRO A 365 -1.37 -12.20 21.10
C PRO A 365 -0.70 -12.03 19.74
N GLN A 366 0.05 -13.04 19.27
CA GLN A 366 0.99 -12.85 18.16
C GLN A 366 0.33 -12.95 16.79
N PHE A 367 -0.68 -13.82 16.64
CA PHE A 367 -1.32 -14.09 15.33
C PHE A 367 -0.28 -14.29 14.21
N SER A 368 0.84 -14.95 14.54
CA SER A 368 2.06 -14.95 13.74
C SER A 368 1.99 -15.91 12.56
N ARG A 369 2.72 -15.57 11.49
CA ARG A 369 2.88 -16.44 10.32
C ARG A 369 3.46 -17.82 10.67
N SER A 370 4.37 -17.88 11.65
CA SER A 370 5.06 -19.11 12.06
C SER A 370 4.16 -20.12 12.77
N GLU A 371 3.04 -19.67 13.32
CA GLU A 371 2.06 -20.53 14.01
C GLU A 371 0.72 -20.57 13.26
N ALA A 372 0.71 -20.10 12.00
CA ALA A 372 -0.50 -20.05 11.19
C ALA A 372 -1.05 -21.45 10.94
N ASN A 373 -2.37 -21.58 11.08
CA ASN A 373 -3.12 -22.79 10.76
C ASN A 373 -2.83 -23.24 9.32
N PRO A 374 -2.22 -24.42 9.11
CA PRO A 374 -1.82 -24.87 7.77
C PRO A 374 -3.00 -25.31 6.89
N ASN A 375 -4.21 -25.39 7.47
CA ASN A 375 -5.40 -25.92 6.79
C ASN A 375 -6.14 -24.89 5.92
N HIS A 376 -5.72 -23.62 5.95
CA HIS A 376 -6.22 -22.56 5.06
C HIS A 376 -5.17 -21.46 4.85
N THR A 377 -5.43 -20.56 3.91
CA THR A 377 -4.54 -19.43 3.57
C THR A 377 -5.11 -18.06 3.93
N TYR A 378 -6.23 -18.00 4.67
CA TYR A 378 -6.79 -16.72 5.08
C TYR A 378 -5.86 -15.92 5.99
N ALA A 379 -5.80 -14.62 5.75
CA ALA A 379 -5.24 -13.62 6.64
C ALA A 379 -6.10 -12.36 6.62
N MET A 380 -6.03 -11.55 7.67
CA MET A 380 -6.74 -10.28 7.71
C MET A 380 -5.83 -9.14 8.10
N LEU A 381 -6.18 -7.95 7.64
CA LEU A 381 -5.45 -6.71 7.87
C LEU A 381 -6.40 -5.69 8.53
N PRO A 382 -6.82 -5.90 9.79
CA PRO A 382 -7.69 -4.96 10.48
C PRO A 382 -6.97 -3.66 10.83
N LEU A 383 -7.73 -2.58 11.00
CA LEU A 383 -7.24 -1.37 11.67
C LEU A 383 -7.00 -1.67 13.15
N VAL A 384 -5.84 -1.29 13.69
CA VAL A 384 -5.43 -1.67 15.06
C VAL A 384 -5.19 -0.46 15.98
N PHE A 385 -4.57 0.60 15.46
CA PHE A 385 -4.41 1.87 16.17
C PHE A 385 -4.54 3.05 15.21
N LYS A 386 -4.81 4.23 15.77
CA LYS A 386 -4.68 5.50 15.06
C LYS A 386 -3.48 6.31 15.55
N THR A 387 -2.95 7.17 14.68
CA THR A 387 -1.79 8.01 14.98
C THR A 387 -2.18 9.46 15.19
N ALA A 388 -1.53 10.15 16.12
CA ALA A 388 -1.52 11.61 16.22
C ALA A 388 -0.09 12.13 16.19
N ASN A 389 0.17 13.25 15.52
CA ASN A 389 1.50 13.86 15.56
C ASN A 389 1.82 14.45 16.96
N ALA A 390 3.03 14.97 17.14
CA ALA A 390 3.47 15.57 18.40
C ALA A 390 2.55 16.71 18.91
N ALA A 391 1.87 17.42 18.02
CA ALA A 391 0.91 18.49 18.34
C ALA A 391 -0.53 17.98 18.59
N GLY A 392 -0.76 16.67 18.47
CA GLY A 392 -2.07 16.05 18.67
C GLY A 392 -2.99 16.07 17.45
N ASN A 393 -2.49 16.42 16.25
CA ASN A 393 -3.30 16.36 15.03
C ASN A 393 -3.50 14.91 14.58
N THR A 394 -4.76 14.50 14.49
CA THR A 394 -5.25 13.17 14.10
C THR A 394 -6.65 13.30 13.54
N ASP A 395 -7.32 12.19 13.24
CA ASP A 395 -8.73 12.15 12.81
C ASP A 395 -9.06 13.02 11.59
N PHE A 396 -8.09 13.19 10.67
CA PHE A 396 -8.24 13.93 9.42
C PHE A 396 -8.98 13.11 8.35
N THR A 397 -10.22 12.71 8.63
CA THR A 397 -11.02 11.78 7.80
C THR A 397 -11.22 12.23 6.35
N GLU A 398 -11.21 13.54 6.09
CA GLU A 398 -11.36 14.16 4.77
C GLU A 398 -10.04 14.29 3.98
N GLY A 399 -8.93 13.90 4.62
CA GLY A 399 -7.57 14.14 4.15
C GLY A 399 -6.94 15.43 4.68
N LEU A 400 -5.65 15.57 4.40
CA LEU A 400 -4.84 16.75 4.61
C LEU A 400 -4.96 17.65 3.38
N PHE A 401 -5.31 18.91 3.60
CA PHE A 401 -5.52 19.89 2.53
C PHE A 401 -4.21 20.58 2.14
N PRO A 402 -3.94 20.74 0.82
CA PRO A 402 -2.71 21.33 0.32
C PRO A 402 -2.66 22.84 0.59
N GLN A 403 -1.48 23.36 0.91
CA GLN A 403 -1.23 24.80 0.95
C GLN A 403 -1.15 25.39 -0.46
N ILE A 404 -0.64 24.60 -1.42
CA ILE A 404 -0.58 24.97 -2.84
C ILE A 404 -1.49 24.02 -3.63
N PRO A 405 -2.78 24.34 -3.79
CA PRO A 405 -3.73 23.47 -4.48
C PRO A 405 -3.47 23.45 -5.99
N LEU A 406 -3.23 22.27 -6.52
CA LEU A 406 -3.04 22.00 -7.95
C LEU A 406 -3.39 20.54 -8.24
N GLN A 407 -4.44 20.27 -9.00
CA GLN A 407 -4.71 18.89 -9.44
C GLN A 407 -3.98 18.60 -10.76
N GLU A 408 -3.72 17.32 -11.01
CA GLU A 408 -3.18 16.89 -12.29
C GLU A 408 -4.16 17.19 -13.44
N ASN A 409 -3.60 17.63 -14.56
CA ASN A 409 -4.35 17.76 -15.81
C ASN A 409 -3.98 16.56 -16.69
N TYR A 410 -4.92 15.64 -16.89
CA TYR A 410 -4.70 14.40 -17.65
C TYR A 410 -4.25 14.65 -19.10
N PHE A 411 -4.51 15.84 -19.65
CA PHE A 411 -4.10 16.25 -20.99
C PHE A 411 -2.81 17.10 -21.01
N ASN A 412 -2.22 17.36 -19.85
CA ASN A 412 -0.96 18.07 -19.68
C ASN A 412 -0.26 17.62 -18.39
N LEU A 413 0.12 16.35 -18.31
CA LEU A 413 0.74 15.76 -17.13
C LEU A 413 2.22 16.13 -16.94
N GLY A 414 2.89 16.59 -17.99
CA GLY A 414 4.35 16.74 -18.01
C GLY A 414 5.10 15.41 -17.82
N GLN A 415 6.41 15.49 -17.67
CA GLN A 415 7.28 14.33 -17.42
C GLN A 415 7.86 14.40 -16.01
N LEU A 416 7.77 13.32 -15.23
CA LEU A 416 8.16 13.31 -13.83
C LEU A 416 9.65 13.66 -13.67
N GLY A 417 9.95 14.57 -12.75
CA GLY A 417 11.29 15.13 -12.51
C GLY A 417 11.76 16.16 -13.55
N ASP A 418 10.98 16.45 -14.60
CA ASP A 418 11.22 17.64 -15.43
C ASP A 418 10.80 18.90 -14.66
N GLU A 419 11.63 19.95 -14.68
CA GLU A 419 11.36 21.20 -13.97
C GLU A 419 10.08 21.93 -14.43
N ASN A 420 9.53 21.55 -15.59
CA ASN A 420 8.30 22.08 -16.15
C ASN A 420 7.08 21.16 -15.90
N GLU A 421 7.25 20.00 -15.26
CA GLU A 421 6.12 19.17 -14.83
C GLU A 421 5.25 19.95 -13.86
N PRO A 422 3.91 20.06 -14.05
CA PRO A 422 3.10 21.05 -13.35
C PRO A 422 3.23 21.07 -11.82
N LEU A 423 3.24 19.90 -11.17
CA LEU A 423 3.30 19.81 -9.71
C LEU A 423 4.71 20.06 -9.17
N LEU A 424 5.74 19.52 -9.81
CA LEU A 424 7.12 19.80 -9.48
C LEU A 424 7.45 21.28 -9.72
N ALA A 425 7.09 21.82 -10.88
CA ALA A 425 7.26 23.24 -11.22
C ALA A 425 6.61 24.13 -10.15
N ALA A 426 5.43 23.75 -9.64
CA ALA A 426 4.78 24.49 -8.57
C ALA A 426 5.61 24.56 -7.28
N ALA A 427 6.15 23.43 -6.85
CA ALA A 427 7.07 23.40 -5.72
C ALA A 427 8.35 24.23 -5.99
N LEU A 428 8.92 24.11 -7.19
CA LEU A 428 10.12 24.86 -7.59
C LEU A 428 9.89 26.38 -7.65
N PHE A 429 8.71 26.83 -8.08
CA PHE A 429 8.35 28.25 -8.07
C PHE A 429 8.27 28.79 -6.64
N GLU A 430 7.65 28.04 -5.72
CA GLU A 430 7.57 28.43 -4.30
C GLU A 430 8.97 28.45 -3.66
N ILE A 431 9.79 27.43 -3.89
CA ILE A 431 11.20 27.39 -3.45
C ILE A 431 11.97 28.62 -3.96
N ALA A 432 11.71 29.05 -5.19
CA ALA A 432 12.34 30.21 -5.80
C ALA A 432 11.74 31.56 -5.36
N GLY A 433 10.69 31.57 -4.52
CA GLY A 433 9.98 32.78 -4.11
C GLY A 433 9.28 33.49 -5.28
N ARG A 434 8.81 32.73 -6.27
CA ARG A 434 8.19 33.24 -7.49
C ARG A 434 6.69 32.97 -7.48
N PRO A 435 5.87 33.90 -8.03
CA PRO A 435 4.44 33.65 -8.14
C PRO A 435 4.16 32.50 -9.10
N MET A 436 3.26 31.60 -8.67
CA MET A 436 2.70 30.55 -9.49
C MET A 436 1.95 31.12 -10.71
N PRO A 437 2.15 30.58 -11.93
CA PRO A 437 1.32 30.90 -13.07
C PRO A 437 -0.16 30.58 -12.80
N SER A 438 -1.06 31.47 -13.22
CA SER A 438 -2.51 31.28 -13.06
C SER A 438 -2.98 30.06 -13.84
N ASN A 439 -3.42 29.00 -13.15
CA ASN A 439 -3.94 27.79 -13.77
C ASN A 439 -5.44 27.95 -14.14
N LYS A 440 -5.73 28.69 -15.22
CA LYS A 440 -7.10 28.90 -15.72
C LYS A 440 -7.48 27.82 -16.74
N GLY A 441 -8.67 27.26 -16.58
CA GLY A 441 -9.29 26.39 -17.59
C GLY A 441 -8.99 24.90 -17.46
N VAL A 442 -8.50 24.43 -16.29
CA VAL A 442 -8.37 22.98 -16.04
C VAL A 442 -9.77 22.38 -15.87
N GLN A 443 -10.11 21.42 -16.72
CA GLN A 443 -11.31 20.62 -16.54
C GLN A 443 -11.04 19.54 -15.51
N TYR A 444 -11.73 19.62 -14.38
CA TYR A 444 -11.65 18.60 -13.34
C TYR A 444 -12.48 17.39 -13.77
N LEU A 445 -11.79 16.33 -14.20
CA LEU A 445 -12.41 15.05 -14.50
C LEU A 445 -12.28 14.12 -13.30
N LYS A 446 -13.29 13.28 -13.10
CA LYS A 446 -13.30 12.31 -12.01
C LYS A 446 -12.55 11.06 -12.45
N GLU A 447 -11.36 10.87 -11.90
CA GLU A 447 -10.73 9.54 -11.86
C GLU A 447 -11.50 8.65 -10.88
N PHE A 448 -11.76 7.40 -11.28
CA PHE A 448 -12.52 6.46 -10.44
C PHE A 448 -11.76 5.17 -10.12
N SER A 449 -10.75 4.80 -10.92
CA SER A 449 -9.92 3.61 -10.70
C SER A 449 -8.51 3.85 -11.21
N ASP A 450 -7.58 2.97 -10.84
CA ASP A 450 -6.20 2.99 -11.31
C ASP A 450 -5.56 1.59 -11.28
N SER A 451 -4.32 1.48 -11.77
CA SER A 451 -3.54 0.23 -11.82
C SER A 451 -3.31 -0.43 -10.46
N ASN A 452 -3.38 0.34 -9.36
CA ASN A 452 -3.18 -0.16 -8.00
C ASN A 452 -4.50 -0.40 -7.25
N ALA A 453 -5.67 -0.22 -7.88
CA ALA A 453 -6.96 -0.39 -7.24
C ALA A 453 -7.16 -1.79 -6.62
N ASP A 454 -6.59 -2.82 -7.25
CA ASP A 454 -6.64 -4.21 -6.79
C ASP A 454 -5.41 -4.61 -5.94
N SER A 455 -4.49 -3.68 -5.68
CA SER A 455 -3.30 -3.97 -4.88
C SER A 455 -3.69 -4.25 -3.42
N PRO A 456 -3.21 -5.36 -2.82
CA PRO A 456 -3.49 -5.70 -1.42
C PRO A 456 -3.08 -4.61 -0.43
N ILE A 457 -2.05 -3.82 -0.76
CA ILE A 457 -1.51 -2.76 0.11
C ILE A 457 -2.00 -1.36 -0.26
N TYR A 458 -2.97 -1.23 -1.17
CA TYR A 458 -3.48 0.06 -1.60
C TYR A 458 -4.12 0.83 -0.44
N GLY A 459 -3.59 2.01 -0.15
CA GLY A 459 -4.08 2.82 0.96
C GLY A 459 -3.83 2.18 2.33
N LYS A 460 -2.74 1.41 2.53
CA LYS A 460 -2.45 0.71 3.79
C LYS A 460 -1.30 1.33 4.59
N MET A 461 -1.39 1.31 5.93
CA MET A 461 -0.30 1.67 6.84
C MET A 461 -0.11 0.45 7.71
N ILE A 462 1.09 -0.12 7.68
CA ILE A 462 1.40 -1.40 8.28
C ILE A 462 2.30 -1.11 9.46
N GLY A 463 1.80 -1.36 10.66
CA GLY A 463 2.62 -1.34 11.86
C GLY A 463 3.42 -2.64 11.97
N ASN A 464 4.44 -2.62 12.82
CA ASN A 464 5.28 -3.79 13.13
C ASN A 464 4.83 -4.49 14.41
#